data_AF-A0A423SJS7-F1
#
_entry.id   AF-A0A423SJS7-F1
#
_cell.length_a   1.000
_cell.length_b   1.000
_cell.length_c   1.000
_cell.angle_alpha   90.00
_cell.angle_beta   90.00
_cell.angle_gamma   90.00
#
_symmetry.space_group_name_H-M   'P 1'
#
loop_
_entity.id
_entity.type
_entity.pdbx_description
1 polymer ?
#
loop_
_entity_poly.entity_id
_entity_poly.type
_entity_poly.pdbx_seq_one_letter_code
_entity_poly.pdbx_strand_id
1 'polypeptide(L)'
;MLEEQQSKGIVWSPSKIIARLGEEIGDPSCIAYWAAKNKIPIFSPALTDGSLGDMMYFHSIKNPGLIVDINSDLRRLNQFAKKSLNTGMLIVGGGIIKHHICNANLMRNGANFSVFLNTASEWDGSDSGARPDEAVSWGKIKMDSTPVKIYGEASFVFPLLVGETFAEHHHRKKAAQ
;
A
#
# COMPACT_ATOMS: atom_id res chain seq x y z
N MET A 1 -12.88 -19.52 1.42
CA MET A 1 -13.20 -18.26 0.69
C MET A 1 -14.35 -18.43 -0.29
N LEU A 2 -14.26 -19.29 -1.31
CA LEU A 2 -15.36 -19.49 -2.28
C LEU A 2 -16.67 -19.93 -1.60
N GLU A 3 -16.60 -20.91 -0.71
CA GLU A 3 -17.78 -21.36 0.07
C GLU A 3 -18.41 -20.23 0.88
N GLU A 4 -17.60 -19.39 1.51
CA GLU A 4 -18.08 -18.22 2.27
C GLU A 4 -18.70 -17.16 1.35
N GLN A 5 -18.19 -17.00 0.13
CA GLN A 5 -18.81 -16.13 -0.86
C GLN A 5 -20.20 -16.66 -1.28
N GLN A 6 -20.33 -17.96 -1.51
CA GLN A 6 -21.59 -18.59 -1.95
C GLN A 6 -22.62 -18.68 -0.82
N SER A 7 -22.20 -19.10 0.37
CA SER A 7 -23.10 -19.35 1.51
C SER A 7 -23.46 -18.10 2.31
N LYS A 8 -22.50 -17.16 2.46
CA LYS A 8 -22.67 -15.97 3.31
C LYS A 8 -22.75 -14.67 2.49
N GLY A 9 -22.66 -14.74 1.16
CA GLY A 9 -22.68 -13.57 0.29
C GLY A 9 -21.47 -12.64 0.46
N ILE A 10 -20.35 -13.14 1.00
CA ILE A 10 -19.15 -12.33 1.22
C ILE A 10 -18.50 -12.00 -0.13
N VAL A 11 -18.50 -10.71 -0.49
CA VAL A 11 -17.69 -10.21 -1.61
C VAL A 11 -16.24 -10.03 -1.16
N TRP A 12 -15.34 -10.83 -1.72
CA TRP A 12 -13.91 -10.74 -1.45
C TRP A 12 -13.29 -9.58 -2.22
N SER A 13 -12.33 -8.92 -1.58
CA SER A 13 -11.48 -7.89 -2.18
C SER A 13 -10.04 -8.21 -1.83
N PRO A 14 -9.04 -7.66 -2.55
CA PRO A 14 -7.64 -7.98 -2.27
C PRO A 14 -7.23 -7.78 -0.82
N SER A 15 -7.66 -6.68 -0.19
CA SER A 15 -7.36 -6.41 1.21
C SER A 15 -8.00 -7.39 2.19
N LYS A 16 -9.19 -7.91 1.89
CA LYS A 16 -9.83 -8.96 2.70
C LYS A 16 -9.12 -10.30 2.55
N ILE A 17 -8.70 -10.65 1.33
CA ILE A 17 -7.96 -11.88 1.05
C ILE A 17 -6.62 -11.84 1.80
N ILE A 18 -5.85 -10.75 1.67
CA ILE A 18 -4.56 -10.61 2.34
C ILE A 18 -4.71 -10.63 3.87
N ALA A 19 -5.73 -9.97 4.42
CA ALA A 19 -6.01 -10.03 5.86
C ALA A 19 -6.29 -11.46 6.31
N ARG A 20 -7.14 -12.20 5.57
CA ARG A 20 -7.44 -13.61 5.88
C ARG A 20 -6.18 -14.47 5.81
N LEU A 21 -5.34 -14.32 4.77
CA LEU A 21 -4.08 -15.05 4.66
C LEU A 21 -3.12 -14.73 5.82
N GLY A 22 -3.09 -13.49 6.28
CA GLY A 22 -2.33 -13.07 7.46
C GLY A 22 -2.82 -13.70 8.77
N GLU A 23 -4.13 -13.91 8.92
CA GLU A 23 -4.71 -14.63 10.06
C GLU A 23 -4.39 -16.13 10.00
N GLU A 24 -4.51 -16.74 8.82
CA GLU A 24 -4.30 -18.18 8.60
C GLU A 24 -2.82 -18.60 8.72
N ILE A 25 -1.87 -17.76 8.27
CA ILE A 25 -0.44 -18.11 8.32
C ILE A 25 0.08 -18.24 9.76
N GLY A 26 -0.46 -17.45 10.71
CA GLY A 26 -0.11 -17.53 12.13
C GLY A 26 1.37 -17.26 12.49
N ASP A 27 2.20 -16.84 11.53
CA ASP A 27 3.65 -16.71 11.70
C ASP A 27 4.07 -15.26 11.99
N PRO A 28 4.72 -14.98 13.15
CA PRO A 28 5.20 -13.64 13.50
C PRO A 28 6.35 -13.12 12.63
N SER A 29 6.97 -13.93 11.76
CA SER A 29 7.93 -13.46 10.76
C SER A 29 7.25 -12.79 9.55
N CYS A 30 5.95 -13.03 9.35
CA CYS A 30 5.21 -12.53 8.20
C CYS A 30 4.65 -11.11 8.45
N ILE A 31 4.82 -10.22 7.46
CA ILE A 31 4.25 -8.86 7.50
C ILE A 31 2.71 -8.91 7.49
N ALA A 32 2.12 -9.80 6.69
CA ALA A 32 0.66 -9.92 6.59
C ALA A 32 0.02 -10.36 7.92
N TYR A 33 0.72 -11.19 8.71
CA TYR A 33 0.29 -11.56 10.06
C TYR A 33 0.17 -10.33 10.97
N TRP A 34 1.21 -9.50 11.04
CA TRP A 34 1.19 -8.28 11.85
C TRP A 34 0.19 -7.25 11.33
N ALA A 35 0.01 -7.15 10.01
CA ALA A 35 -0.98 -6.28 9.42
C ALA A 35 -2.40 -6.68 9.83
N ALA A 36 -2.74 -7.98 9.73
CA ALA A 36 -4.02 -8.51 10.17
C ALA A 36 -4.25 -8.29 11.68
N LYS A 37 -3.27 -8.67 12.50
CA LYS A 37 -3.32 -8.53 13.97
C LYS A 37 -3.54 -7.08 14.43
N ASN A 38 -2.91 -6.12 13.76
CA ASN A 38 -3.03 -4.69 14.07
C ASN A 38 -4.10 -3.97 13.26
N LYS A 39 -4.93 -4.68 12.49
CA LYS A 39 -6.01 -4.13 11.65
C LYS A 39 -5.50 -3.09 10.63
N ILE A 40 -4.29 -3.28 10.11
CA ILE A 40 -3.68 -2.46 9.07
C ILE A 40 -4.05 -3.08 7.71
N PRO A 41 -4.85 -2.40 6.86
CA PRO A 41 -5.24 -2.95 5.57
C PRO A 41 -4.08 -2.93 4.58
N ILE A 42 -3.88 -4.03 3.85
CA ILE A 42 -2.94 -4.11 2.72
C ILE A 42 -3.77 -4.09 1.43
N PHE A 43 -3.56 -3.10 0.57
CA PHE A 43 -4.23 -2.99 -0.71
C PHE A 43 -3.33 -3.50 -1.83
N SER A 44 -3.87 -4.33 -2.73
CA SER A 44 -3.16 -4.79 -3.93
C SER A 44 -4.14 -4.91 -5.10
N PRO A 45 -4.31 -3.86 -5.92
CA PRO A 45 -5.28 -3.87 -7.02
C PRO A 45 -4.94 -4.91 -8.10
N ALA A 46 -3.67 -5.29 -8.22
CA ALA A 46 -3.19 -6.33 -9.13
C ALA A 46 -2.83 -7.62 -8.37
N LEU A 47 -3.69 -8.09 -7.46
CA LEU A 47 -3.45 -9.28 -6.64
C LEU A 47 -3.15 -10.55 -7.45
N THR A 48 -3.71 -10.63 -8.66
CA THR A 48 -3.58 -11.78 -9.56
C THR A 48 -2.24 -11.84 -10.30
N ASP A 49 -1.41 -10.79 -10.23
CA ASP A 49 -0.12 -10.73 -10.92
C ASP A 49 0.99 -11.36 -10.07
N GLY A 50 0.96 -12.70 -9.96
CA GLY A 50 1.95 -13.48 -9.22
C GLY A 50 1.47 -14.88 -8.85
N SER A 51 2.25 -15.58 -8.02
CA SER A 51 1.98 -16.98 -7.66
C SER A 51 0.60 -17.22 -7.02
N LEU A 52 0.08 -16.24 -6.27
CA LEU A 52 -1.28 -16.31 -5.74
C LEU A 52 -2.32 -16.34 -6.88
N GLY A 53 -2.09 -15.58 -7.96
CA GLY A 53 -2.90 -15.60 -9.17
C GLY A 53 -2.89 -16.97 -9.86
N ASP A 54 -1.74 -17.64 -9.94
CA ASP A 54 -1.65 -19.01 -10.47
C ASP A 54 -2.53 -19.98 -9.66
N MET A 55 -2.46 -19.87 -8.33
CA MET A 55 -3.29 -20.71 -7.44
C MET A 55 -4.78 -20.40 -7.59
N MET A 56 -5.14 -19.12 -7.74
CA MET A 56 -6.52 -18.71 -8.02
C MET A 56 -7.00 -19.25 -9.37
N TYR A 57 -6.14 -19.24 -10.40
CA TYR A 57 -6.43 -19.80 -11.71
C TYR A 57 -6.69 -21.31 -11.63
N PHE A 58 -5.75 -22.09 -11.06
CA PHE A 58 -5.93 -23.53 -10.94
C PHE A 58 -7.13 -23.90 -10.06
N HIS A 59 -7.38 -23.13 -9.00
CA HIS A 59 -8.57 -23.27 -8.18
C HIS A 59 -9.85 -23.02 -9.00
N SER A 60 -9.88 -21.99 -9.86
CA SER A 60 -11.05 -21.64 -10.65
C SER A 60 -11.48 -22.73 -11.65
N ILE A 61 -10.53 -23.53 -12.13
CA ILE A 61 -10.81 -24.67 -13.02
C ILE A 61 -11.56 -25.77 -12.25
N LYS A 62 -11.15 -26.04 -11.00
CA LYS A 62 -11.75 -27.09 -10.17
C LYS A 62 -13.03 -26.62 -9.47
N ASN A 63 -13.04 -25.38 -9.02
CA ASN A 63 -14.09 -24.76 -8.22
C ASN A 63 -14.37 -23.35 -8.76
N PRO A 64 -15.18 -23.23 -9.83
CA PRO A 64 -15.45 -21.96 -10.48
C PRO A 64 -16.27 -21.01 -9.60
N GLY A 65 -16.10 -19.70 -9.84
CA GLY A 65 -16.98 -18.67 -9.29
C GLY A 65 -16.41 -17.79 -8.19
N LEU A 66 -15.13 -17.91 -7.81
CA LEU A 66 -14.50 -16.95 -6.89
C LEU A 66 -14.42 -15.57 -7.57
N ILE A 67 -14.99 -14.55 -6.94
CA ILE A 67 -14.99 -13.18 -7.46
C ILE A 67 -14.17 -12.32 -6.51
N VAL A 68 -13.24 -11.55 -7.07
CA VAL A 68 -12.43 -10.59 -6.33
C VAL A 68 -12.73 -9.19 -6.84
N ASP A 69 -13.42 -8.41 -6.01
CA ASP A 69 -13.81 -7.04 -6.34
C ASP A 69 -12.72 -6.05 -5.91
N ILE A 70 -12.09 -5.43 -6.90
CA ILE A 70 -11.09 -4.37 -6.71
C ILE A 70 -11.72 -3.00 -6.41
N ASN A 71 -12.98 -2.77 -6.78
CA ASN A 71 -13.63 -1.47 -6.63
C ASN A 71 -13.99 -1.18 -5.17
N SER A 72 -14.40 -2.19 -4.40
CA SER A 72 -14.59 -2.04 -2.95
C SER A 72 -13.30 -1.63 -2.23
N ASP A 73 -12.14 -2.14 -2.65
CA ASP A 73 -10.84 -1.74 -2.12
C ASP A 73 -10.46 -0.31 -2.51
N LEU A 74 -10.67 0.07 -3.78
CA LEU A 74 -10.45 1.44 -4.26
C LEU A 74 -11.29 2.45 -3.45
N ARG A 75 -12.59 2.15 -3.25
CA ARG A 75 -13.47 2.98 -2.43
C ARG A 75 -12.97 3.08 -0.99
N ARG A 76 -12.53 1.97 -0.40
CA ARG A 76 -12.03 1.94 0.99
C ARG A 76 -10.77 2.77 1.15
N LEU A 77 -9.79 2.62 0.25
CA LEU A 77 -8.56 3.41 0.26
C LEU A 77 -8.81 4.91 0.09
N ASN A 78 -9.63 5.29 -0.89
CA ASN A 78 -9.97 6.70 -1.11
C ASN A 78 -10.72 7.31 0.08
N GLN A 79 -11.59 6.54 0.73
CA GLN A 79 -12.27 6.98 1.95
C GLN A 79 -11.32 7.12 3.14
N PHE A 80 -10.31 6.24 3.28
CA PHE A 80 -9.27 6.40 4.30
C PHE A 80 -8.52 7.72 4.15
N ALA A 81 -8.06 8.03 2.93
CA ALA A 81 -7.39 9.29 2.65
C ALA A 81 -8.30 10.49 2.91
N LYS A 82 -9.53 10.48 2.36
CA LYS A 82 -10.48 11.59 2.48
C LYS A 82 -10.88 11.91 3.93
N LYS A 83 -10.99 10.90 4.79
CA LYS A 83 -11.36 11.09 6.20
C LYS A 83 -10.19 11.48 7.10
N SER A 84 -8.96 11.44 6.61
CA SER A 84 -7.76 11.70 7.40
C SER A 84 -7.47 13.20 7.52
N LEU A 85 -7.28 13.69 8.75
CA LEU A 85 -6.92 15.09 9.03
C LEU A 85 -5.58 15.46 8.38
N ASN A 86 -4.58 14.59 8.54
CA ASN A 86 -3.28 14.70 7.89
C ASN A 86 -2.90 13.34 7.31
N THR A 87 -2.20 13.35 6.17
CA THR A 87 -1.65 12.14 5.56
C THR A 87 -0.17 12.32 5.24
N GLY A 88 0.59 11.26 5.48
CA GLY A 88 1.98 11.14 5.06
C GLY A 88 2.14 9.96 4.11
N MET A 89 2.94 10.12 3.06
CA MET A 89 3.28 9.06 2.12
C MET A 89 4.76 8.73 2.24
N LEU A 90 5.09 7.46 2.50
CA LEU A 90 6.44 6.91 2.35
C LEU A 90 6.35 5.82 1.29
N ILE A 91 6.89 6.10 0.10
CA ILE A 91 6.78 5.22 -1.06
C ILE A 91 8.16 4.70 -1.40
N VAL A 92 8.33 3.39 -1.30
CA VAL A 92 9.57 2.68 -1.65
C VAL A 92 9.34 1.99 -2.99
N GLY A 93 10.02 2.48 -4.04
CA GLY A 93 9.83 2.03 -5.43
C GLY A 93 8.92 2.94 -6.26
N GLY A 94 8.31 2.37 -7.30
CA GLY A 94 7.46 3.06 -8.28
C GLY A 94 6.24 2.23 -8.69
N GLY A 95 5.75 2.43 -9.90
CA GLY A 95 4.67 1.62 -10.49
C GLY A 95 3.31 1.80 -9.81
N ILE A 96 2.53 0.72 -9.78
CA ILE A 96 1.14 0.72 -9.29
C ILE A 96 1.05 1.25 -7.85
N ILE A 97 1.97 0.85 -6.97
CA ILE A 97 1.93 1.27 -5.56
C ILE A 97 2.08 2.79 -5.41
N LYS A 98 2.99 3.42 -6.17
CA LYS A 98 3.20 4.87 -6.15
C LYS A 98 1.93 5.58 -6.61
N HIS A 99 1.44 5.21 -7.79
CA HIS A 99 0.29 5.87 -8.39
C HIS A 99 -0.96 5.70 -7.53
N HIS A 100 -1.22 4.50 -7.01
CA HIS A 100 -2.43 4.18 -6.26
C HIS A 100 -2.51 4.94 -4.92
N ILE A 101 -1.40 5.06 -4.18
CA ILE A 101 -1.32 5.82 -2.93
C ILE A 101 -1.47 7.33 -3.18
N CYS A 102 -0.77 7.86 -4.20
CA CYS A 102 -0.88 9.27 -4.58
C CYS A 102 -2.30 9.62 -5.04
N ASN A 103 -2.94 8.76 -5.84
CA ASN A 103 -4.29 8.98 -6.34
C ASN A 103 -5.35 8.93 -5.22
N ALA A 104 -5.14 8.14 -4.17
CA ALA A 104 -5.99 8.21 -2.99
C ALA A 104 -5.89 9.56 -2.28
N ASN A 105 -4.69 10.13 -2.21
CA ASN A 105 -4.46 11.44 -1.60
C ASN A 105 -4.94 12.61 -2.47
N LEU A 106 -5.10 12.42 -3.78
CA LEU A 106 -5.81 13.38 -4.63
C LEU A 106 -7.23 13.65 -4.12
N MET A 107 -7.92 12.62 -3.61
CA MET A 107 -9.31 12.72 -3.11
C MET A 107 -9.47 13.60 -1.87
N ARG A 108 -8.36 14.05 -1.27
CA ARG A 108 -8.29 14.99 -0.15
C ARG A 108 -7.50 16.27 -0.46
N ASN A 109 -7.32 16.56 -1.75
CA ASN A 109 -6.51 17.70 -2.25
C ASN A 109 -5.04 17.64 -1.83
N GLY A 110 -4.47 16.43 -1.80
CA GLY A 110 -3.03 16.21 -1.66
C GLY A 110 -2.60 15.72 -0.29
N ALA A 111 -1.48 15.02 -0.24
CA ALA A 111 -0.82 14.62 1.01
C ALA A 111 -0.09 15.80 1.68
N ASN A 112 0.02 15.77 3.00
CA ASN A 112 0.74 16.78 3.78
C ASN A 112 2.25 16.53 3.82
N PHE A 113 2.65 15.25 3.79
CA PHE A 113 4.06 14.84 3.83
C PHE A 113 4.28 13.75 2.79
N SER A 114 5.43 13.78 2.12
CA SER A 114 5.76 12.80 1.09
C SER A 114 7.27 12.53 1.02
N VAL A 115 7.64 11.26 1.09
CA VAL A 115 9.00 10.77 0.87
C VAL A 115 8.96 9.66 -0.17
N PHE A 116 9.64 9.86 -1.29
CA PHE A 116 9.83 8.86 -2.33
C PHE A 116 11.26 8.32 -2.27
N LEU A 117 11.41 7.00 -2.26
CA LEU A 117 12.68 6.31 -2.33
C LEU A 117 12.66 5.37 -3.53
N ASN A 118 13.29 5.76 -4.63
CA ASN A 118 13.37 4.93 -5.83
C ASN A 118 14.59 5.27 -6.70
N THR A 119 14.86 4.41 -7.66
CA THR A 119 15.97 4.55 -8.62
C THR A 119 15.51 5.10 -9.98
N ALA A 120 14.21 5.36 -10.15
CA ALA A 120 13.62 5.75 -11.42
C ALA A 120 13.89 7.22 -11.75
N SER A 121 14.13 7.50 -13.03
CA SER A 121 14.48 8.82 -13.53
C SER A 121 13.36 9.41 -14.37
N GLU A 122 13.26 10.73 -14.42
CA GLU A 122 12.15 11.44 -15.05
C GLU A 122 12.21 11.48 -16.59
N TRP A 123 13.37 11.18 -17.20
CA TRP A 123 13.61 11.38 -18.63
C TRP A 123 12.68 10.57 -19.54
N ASP A 124 12.17 9.43 -19.05
CA ASP A 124 11.27 8.54 -19.80
C ASP A 124 9.78 8.94 -19.68
N GLY A 125 9.47 9.97 -18.91
CA GLY A 125 8.10 10.44 -18.67
C GLY A 125 7.23 9.45 -17.87
N SER A 126 7.83 8.48 -17.18
CA SER A 126 7.09 7.51 -16.39
C SER A 126 6.60 8.08 -15.06
N ASP A 127 5.42 7.65 -14.58
CA ASP A 127 4.96 7.99 -13.22
C ASP A 127 5.98 7.48 -12.18
N SER A 128 6.62 6.33 -12.40
CA SER A 128 7.66 5.81 -11.52
C SER A 128 8.82 6.79 -11.32
N GLY A 129 9.28 7.41 -12.41
CA GLY A 129 10.41 8.33 -12.46
C GLY A 129 10.08 9.77 -12.11
N ALA A 130 8.80 10.16 -12.18
CA ALA A 130 8.31 11.50 -11.90
C ALA A 130 8.86 12.10 -10.59
N ARG A 131 9.22 13.38 -10.63
CA ARG A 131 9.57 14.16 -9.43
C ARG A 131 8.32 14.43 -8.59
N PRO A 132 8.45 14.67 -7.28
CA PRO A 132 7.30 15.02 -6.44
C PRO A 132 6.56 16.28 -6.91
N ASP A 133 7.24 17.22 -7.56
CA ASP A 133 6.64 18.43 -8.12
C ASP A 133 5.57 18.13 -9.19
N GLU A 134 5.72 17.02 -9.93
CA GLU A 134 4.66 16.56 -10.83
C GLU A 134 3.44 16.12 -10.04
N ALA A 135 3.61 15.40 -8.93
CA ALA A 135 2.48 15.01 -8.08
C ALA A 135 1.81 16.24 -7.42
N VAL A 136 2.54 17.34 -7.19
CA VAL A 136 1.96 18.61 -6.76
C VAL A 136 1.08 19.22 -7.84
N SER A 137 1.50 19.20 -9.11
CA SER A 137 0.71 19.78 -10.22
C SER A 137 -0.66 19.11 -10.40
N TRP A 138 -0.74 17.80 -10.12
CA TRP A 138 -1.98 17.04 -10.13
C TRP A 138 -2.84 17.23 -8.86
N GLY A 139 -2.31 17.85 -7.81
CA GLY A 139 -2.97 17.91 -6.50
C GLY A 139 -2.92 16.61 -5.70
N LYS A 140 -2.02 15.67 -6.07
CA LYS A 140 -1.74 14.43 -5.31
C LYS A 140 -0.88 14.71 -4.07
N ILE A 141 -0.09 15.78 -4.10
CA ILE A 141 0.65 16.37 -2.97
C ILE A 141 0.17 17.81 -2.82
N LYS A 142 0.07 18.31 -1.57
CA LYS A 142 -0.31 19.71 -1.35
C LYS A 142 0.79 20.68 -1.79
N MET A 143 0.40 21.88 -2.22
CA MET A 143 1.33 22.94 -2.62
C MET A 143 2.22 23.44 -1.47
N ASP A 144 1.75 23.36 -0.22
CA ASP A 144 2.49 23.76 0.99
C ASP A 144 3.31 22.61 1.60
N SER A 145 3.31 21.44 0.98
CA SER A 145 4.11 20.28 1.41
C SER A 145 5.59 20.48 1.10
N THR A 146 6.45 19.83 1.88
CA THR A 146 7.90 19.73 1.63
C THR A 146 8.24 18.30 1.19
N PRO A 147 7.91 17.88 -0.05
CA PRO A 147 8.16 16.51 -0.49
C PRO A 147 9.65 16.26 -0.74
N VAL A 148 10.11 15.04 -0.48
CA VAL A 148 11.49 14.61 -0.70
C VAL A 148 11.52 13.40 -1.61
N LYS A 149 12.43 13.38 -2.59
CA LYS A 149 12.77 12.19 -3.38
C LYS A 149 14.24 11.84 -3.16
N ILE A 150 14.49 10.61 -2.71
CA ILE A 150 15.83 10.04 -2.59
C ILE A 150 16.06 9.14 -3.79
N TYR A 151 17.03 9.52 -4.63
CA TYR A 151 17.52 8.70 -5.73
C TYR A 151 18.50 7.68 -5.16
N GLY A 152 18.00 6.50 -4.81
CA GLY A 152 18.79 5.48 -4.14
C GLY A 152 18.07 4.13 -4.12
N GLU A 153 18.87 3.07 -4.01
CA GLU A 153 18.36 1.72 -3.89
C GLU A 153 17.84 1.48 -2.47
N ALA A 154 16.68 0.82 -2.36
CA ALA A 154 15.93 0.72 -1.12
C ALA A 154 16.60 -0.16 -0.07
N SER A 155 17.25 -1.25 -0.47
CA SER A 155 17.95 -2.15 0.46
C SER A 155 19.09 -1.45 1.21
N PHE A 156 19.68 -0.41 0.61
CA PHE A 156 20.70 0.42 1.27
C PHE A 156 20.09 1.54 2.14
N VAL A 157 19.18 2.35 1.57
CA VAL A 157 18.70 3.57 2.23
C VAL A 157 17.62 3.30 3.27
N PHE A 158 16.72 2.34 3.00
CA PHE A 158 15.54 2.13 3.83
C PHE A 158 15.87 1.65 5.26
N PRO A 159 16.85 0.75 5.49
CA PRO A 159 17.25 0.38 6.84
C PRO A 159 17.78 1.57 7.66
N LEU A 160 18.56 2.46 7.05
CA LEU A 160 19.06 3.67 7.70
C LEU A 160 17.92 4.63 8.03
N LEU A 161 16.99 4.83 7.09
CA LEU A 161 15.80 5.65 7.30
C LEU A 161 14.97 5.13 8.48
N VAL A 162 14.74 3.81 8.55
CA VAL A 162 14.01 3.17 9.66
C VAL A 162 14.75 3.33 10.97
N GLY A 163 16.09 3.18 10.98
CA GLY A 163 16.96 3.37 12.14
C GLY A 163 16.80 4.77 12.75
N GLU A 164 16.94 5.81 11.93
CA GLU A 164 16.92 7.22 12.35
C GLU A 164 15.51 7.81 12.51
N THR A 165 14.44 7.02 12.29
CA THR A 165 13.06 7.52 12.43
C THR A 165 12.18 6.59 13.28
N PHE A 166 11.68 5.50 12.70
CA PHE A 166 10.73 4.59 13.35
C PHE A 166 11.35 3.88 14.56
N ALA A 167 12.58 3.39 14.43
CA ALA A 167 13.28 2.69 15.50
C ALA A 167 13.67 3.65 16.63
N GLU A 168 14.27 4.80 16.30
CA GLU A 168 14.60 5.86 17.26
C GLU A 168 13.35 6.28 18.08
N HIS A 169 12.23 6.53 17.41
CA HIS A 169 10.96 6.88 18.07
C HIS A 169 10.44 5.78 18.99
N HIS A 170 10.52 4.51 18.56
CA HIS A 170 10.09 3.37 19.38
C HIS A 170 10.94 3.22 20.64
N HIS A 171 12.27 3.30 20.51
CA HIS A 171 13.19 3.17 21.65
C HIS A 171 13.10 4.36 22.59
N ARG A 172 12.97 5.59 22.07
CA ARG A 172 12.74 6.80 22.88
C ARG A 172 11.44 6.71 23.69
N LYS A 173 10.36 6.22 23.08
CA LYS A 173 9.08 6.00 23.79
C LYS A 173 9.19 4.95 24.89
N LYS A 174 9.88 3.83 24.62
CA LYS A 174 10.11 2.79 25.63
C LYS A 174 10.96 3.28 26.80
N ALA A 175 11.97 4.12 26.54
CA ALA A 175 12.81 4.69 27.60
C ALA A 175 12.08 5.72 28.47
N ALA A 176 10.98 6.31 27.97
CA ALA A 176 10.16 7.28 28.69
C ALA A 176 8.98 6.65 29.46
N GLN A 177 8.81 5.33 29.40
CA GLN A 177 7.81 4.55 30.14
C GLN A 177 8.46 3.83 31.32
#